data_AF-A0A7V9ERS4-F1
#
_entry.id   AF-A0A7V9ERS4-F1
#
_cell.length_a   1.000
_cell.length_b   1.000
_cell.length_c   1.000
_cell.angle_alpha   90.00
_cell.angle_beta   90.00
_cell.angle_gamma   90.00
#
_symmetry.space_group_name_H-M   'P 1'
#
loop_
_entity.id
_entity.type
_entity.pdbx_description
1 polymer ?
#
loop_
_entity_poly.entity_id
_entity_poly.type
_entity_poly.pdbx_seq_one_letter_code
_entity_poly.pdbx_strand_id
1 'polypeptide(L)'
;MRLPFVSLVSGLACIGFWAGCDVPAPPPAAPAQEDRREAQPARPSGERERQMAFLNRIREADPQGGTIERALLNEQNELGLILNRSVPLDKIPALMRSIMTQMAQEFPGQDLTVIAYTPSNPPHKIGTAHLNARTKDMTYSPVP
;
A
#
# COMPACT_ATOMS: atom_id res chain seq x y z
N MET A 1 32.75 23.33 -15.62
CA MET A 1 33.76 22.98 -16.66
C MET A 1 34.94 22.31 -15.96
N ARG A 2 35.50 21.27 -16.59
CA ARG A 2 36.81 20.64 -16.32
C ARG A 2 36.87 19.51 -15.25
N LEU A 3 36.78 18.27 -15.77
CA LEU A 3 37.82 17.20 -15.69
C LEU A 3 39.22 17.77 -15.39
N PRO A 4 40.20 17.08 -14.75
CA PRO A 4 40.65 15.71 -15.09
C PRO A 4 41.04 14.84 -13.86
N PHE A 5 41.02 13.51 -13.93
CA PHE A 5 41.94 12.64 -14.70
C PHE A 5 43.34 12.55 -14.05
N VAL A 6 43.55 11.40 -13.40
CA VAL A 6 44.65 10.47 -13.67
C VAL A 6 45.98 10.60 -12.93
N SER A 7 46.51 9.38 -12.72
CA SER A 7 47.90 8.99 -12.48
C SER A 7 48.37 9.05 -11.04
N LEU A 8 49.22 8.16 -10.54
CA LEU A 8 50.26 7.34 -11.17
C LEU A 8 50.62 6.29 -10.07
N VAL A 9 50.63 4.97 -10.32
CA VAL A 9 51.81 4.16 -10.69
C VAL A 9 52.53 3.45 -9.54
N SER A 10 52.97 2.24 -9.89
CA SER A 10 54.02 1.39 -9.31
C SER A 10 53.74 0.86 -7.90
N GLY A 11 53.61 -0.45 -7.69
CA GLY A 11 54.56 -1.49 -8.13
C GLY A 11 55.79 -1.40 -7.22
N LEU A 12 56.27 -2.44 -6.53
CA LEU A 12 56.08 -3.87 -6.61
C LEU A 12 56.77 -4.43 -5.33
N ALA A 13 56.18 -5.48 -4.76
CA ALA A 13 56.79 -6.54 -3.96
C ALA A 13 57.71 -6.20 -2.76
N CYS A 14 57.38 -6.76 -1.60
CA CYS A 14 58.03 -7.99 -1.14
C CYS A 14 57.47 -8.49 0.21
N ILE A 15 57.08 -9.76 0.19
CA ILE A 15 57.39 -10.81 1.18
C ILE A 15 56.95 -10.54 2.62
N GLY A 16 55.86 -11.22 3.00
CA GLY A 16 55.41 -11.33 4.38
C GLY A 16 56.22 -12.31 5.22
N PHE A 17 56.23 -12.06 6.53
CA PHE A 17 56.38 -13.07 7.56
C PHE A 17 55.64 -12.64 8.83
N TRP A 18 55.29 -13.63 9.64
CA TRP A 18 54.11 -13.73 10.48
C TRP A 18 54.18 -13.07 11.87
N ALA A 19 52.98 -12.89 12.41
CA ALA A 19 52.57 -13.03 13.82
C ALA A 19 52.81 -11.86 14.80
N GLY A 20 51.69 -11.23 15.16
CA GLY A 20 51.51 -10.45 16.38
C GLY A 20 50.09 -9.88 16.46
N CYS A 21 49.21 -10.55 17.23
CA CYS A 21 47.89 -10.06 17.70
C CYS A 21 48.06 -8.68 18.38
N ASP A 22 47.11 -7.76 18.48
CA ASP A 22 45.67 -7.86 18.70
C ASP A 22 45.10 -6.43 18.55
N VAL A 23 43.92 -6.28 17.92
CA VAL A 23 42.82 -5.35 18.30
C VAL A 23 41.72 -5.51 17.23
N PRO A 24 40.48 -5.87 17.62
CA PRO A 24 39.39 -6.10 16.69
C PRO A 24 38.83 -4.77 16.14
N ALA A 25 38.77 -4.67 14.80
CA ALA A 25 38.04 -3.61 14.11
C ALA A 25 36.52 -3.85 14.23
N PRO A 26 35.70 -2.79 14.37
CA PRO A 26 34.25 -2.91 14.39
C PRO A 26 33.71 -3.46 13.06
N PRO A 27 32.58 -4.20 13.07
CA PRO A 27 32.02 -4.80 11.86
C PRO A 27 31.65 -3.70 10.85
N PRO A 28 31.86 -3.94 9.54
CA PRO A 28 31.43 -3.01 8.51
C PRO A 28 29.91 -2.87 8.57
N ALA A 29 29.44 -1.63 8.62
CA ALA A 29 28.04 -1.28 8.44
C ALA A 29 27.55 -1.94 7.14
N ALA A 30 26.51 -2.76 7.25
CA ALA A 30 25.79 -3.29 6.11
C ALA A 30 25.39 -2.12 5.20
N PRO A 31 25.54 -2.23 3.87
CA PRO A 31 25.06 -1.21 2.97
C PRO A 31 23.56 -1.05 3.20
N ALA A 32 23.16 0.19 3.48
CA ALA A 32 21.77 0.60 3.55
C ALA A 32 21.06 0.05 2.32
N GLN A 33 20.15 -0.89 2.53
CA GLN A 33 19.20 -1.33 1.52
C GLN A 33 18.40 -0.09 1.12
N GLU A 34 18.87 0.54 0.04
CA GLU A 34 18.08 0.83 -1.14
C GLU A 34 16.60 1.00 -0.79
N ASP A 35 16.22 2.25 -0.54
CA ASP A 35 14.87 2.77 -0.74
C ASP A 35 14.56 2.55 -2.23
N ARG A 36 14.32 1.28 -2.59
CA ARG A 36 13.72 0.86 -3.84
C ARG A 36 12.26 1.24 -3.70
N ARG A 37 12.01 2.54 -3.73
CA ARG A 37 10.74 3.11 -4.10
C ARG A 37 10.56 2.68 -5.54
N GLU A 38 9.99 1.50 -5.71
CA GLU A 38 9.53 1.00 -6.99
C GLU A 38 8.80 2.16 -7.62
N ALA A 39 9.35 2.67 -8.73
CA ALA A 39 8.72 3.70 -9.52
C ALA A 39 7.40 3.10 -10.02
N GLN A 40 6.34 3.29 -9.23
CA GLN A 40 4.98 2.97 -9.64
C GLN A 40 4.77 3.71 -10.96
N PRO A 41 4.36 3.00 -12.03
CA PRO A 41 4.11 3.63 -13.31
C PRO A 41 3.14 4.78 -13.07
N ALA A 42 3.52 5.98 -13.49
CA ALA A 42 2.69 7.16 -13.35
C ALA A 42 1.34 6.86 -14.02
N ARG A 43 0.30 6.67 -13.21
CA ARG A 43 -1.05 6.44 -13.71
C ARG A 43 -1.52 7.68 -14.47
N PRO A 44 -2.32 7.51 -15.53
CA PRO A 44 -2.90 8.65 -16.22
C PRO A 44 -3.64 9.52 -15.21
N SER A 45 -3.44 10.83 -15.29
CA SER A 45 -3.97 11.83 -14.34
C SER A 45 -5.47 11.68 -14.07
N GLY A 46 -6.24 11.21 -15.06
CA GLY A 46 -7.68 10.96 -14.95
C GLY A 46 -8.09 9.76 -14.07
N GLU A 47 -7.20 8.84 -13.69
CA GLU A 47 -7.52 7.80 -12.70
C GLU A 47 -7.61 8.38 -11.29
N ARG A 48 -6.63 9.21 -10.92
CA ARG A 48 -6.60 9.84 -9.61
C ARG A 48 -7.80 10.76 -9.39
N GLU A 49 -8.19 11.50 -10.42
CA GLU A 49 -9.39 12.36 -10.38
C GLU A 49 -10.66 11.53 -10.16
N ARG A 50 -10.82 10.40 -10.87
CA ARG A 50 -11.94 9.46 -10.66
C ARG A 50 -11.94 8.87 -9.25
N GLN A 51 -10.79 8.52 -8.70
CA GLN A 51 -10.67 8.04 -7.32
C GLN A 51 -11.12 9.08 -6.30
N MET A 52 -10.69 10.34 -6.47
CA MET A 52 -11.15 11.44 -5.60
C MET A 52 -12.65 11.68 -5.74
N ALA A 53 -13.18 11.69 -6.96
CA ALA A 53 -14.60 11.86 -7.22
C ALA A 53 -15.42 10.72 -6.58
N PHE A 54 -14.95 9.48 -6.69
CA PHE A 54 -15.58 8.33 -6.04
C PHE A 54 -15.61 8.48 -4.51
N LEU A 55 -14.47 8.79 -3.90
CA LEU A 55 -14.39 9.01 -2.45
C LEU A 55 -15.30 10.14 -1.98
N ASN A 56 -15.38 11.23 -2.74
CA ASN A 56 -16.28 12.33 -2.42
C ASN A 56 -17.74 11.88 -2.44
N ARG A 57 -18.18 11.12 -3.45
CA ARG A 57 -19.55 10.59 -3.49
C ARG A 57 -19.86 9.64 -2.34
N ILE A 58 -18.90 8.80 -1.92
CA ILE A 58 -19.08 7.94 -0.73
C ILE A 58 -19.31 8.79 0.53
N ARG A 59 -18.59 9.90 0.67
CA ARG A 59 -18.75 10.84 1.81
C ARG A 59 -20.07 11.62 1.72
N GLU A 60 -20.48 12.02 0.52
CA GLU A 60 -21.75 12.71 0.28
C GLU A 60 -22.97 11.80 0.53
N ALA A 61 -22.83 10.49 0.30
CA ALA A 61 -23.87 9.50 0.61
C ALA A 61 -24.05 9.27 2.13
N ASP A 62 -23.05 9.63 2.95
CA ASP A 62 -23.09 9.55 4.41
C ASP A 62 -22.54 10.83 5.06
N PRO A 63 -23.22 11.98 4.89
CA PRO A 63 -22.69 13.28 5.28
C PRO A 63 -22.52 13.43 6.80
N GLN A 64 -23.22 12.61 7.58
CA GLN A 64 -23.13 12.59 9.05
C GLN A 64 -22.14 11.54 9.57
N GLY A 65 -21.53 10.72 8.70
CA GLY A 65 -20.65 9.62 9.11
C GLY A 65 -21.35 8.58 9.97
N GLY A 66 -22.64 8.36 9.74
CA GLY A 66 -23.47 7.43 10.51
C GLY A 66 -23.13 5.97 10.21
N THR A 67 -22.55 5.70 9.05
CA THR A 67 -22.15 4.36 8.58
C THR A 67 -20.63 4.25 8.39
N ILE A 68 -20.03 5.21 7.72
CA ILE A 68 -18.60 5.25 7.37
C ILE A 68 -17.98 6.45 8.09
N GLU A 69 -17.15 6.18 9.09
CA GLU A 69 -16.38 7.21 9.80
C GLU A 69 -15.28 7.76 8.89
N ARG A 70 -14.56 6.87 8.20
CA ARG A 70 -13.46 7.23 7.28
C ARG A 70 -13.41 6.26 6.11
N ALA A 71 -13.03 6.79 4.94
CA ALA A 71 -12.78 6.00 3.73
C ALA A 71 -11.44 6.42 3.10
N LEU A 72 -10.66 5.45 2.65
CA LEU A 72 -9.40 5.65 1.95
C LEU A 72 -9.35 4.72 0.74
N LEU A 73 -9.14 5.27 -0.45
CA LEU A 73 -8.92 4.51 -1.67
C LEU A 73 -7.47 4.69 -2.10
N ASN A 74 -6.75 3.59 -2.28
CA ASN A 74 -5.37 3.62 -2.74
C ASN A 74 -5.27 3.46 -4.26
N GLU A 75 -4.03 3.48 -4.76
CA GLU A 75 -3.77 3.33 -6.19
C GLU A 75 -4.20 1.95 -6.68
N GLN A 76 -4.03 0.87 -5.92
CA GLN A 76 -4.40 -0.50 -6.26
C GLN A 76 -5.93 -0.77 -6.26
N ASN A 77 -6.77 0.26 -6.18
CA ASN A 77 -8.22 0.14 -6.03
C ASN A 77 -8.61 -0.70 -4.81
N GLU A 78 -7.87 -0.54 -3.71
CA GLU A 78 -8.26 -1.02 -2.40
C GLU A 78 -8.93 0.14 -1.64
N LEU A 79 -10.18 -0.08 -1.26
CA LEU A 79 -10.98 0.82 -0.45
C LEU A 79 -11.01 0.33 1.00
N GLY A 80 -10.26 1.00 1.87
CA GLY A 80 -10.36 0.85 3.31
C GLY A 80 -11.52 1.69 3.88
N LEU A 81 -12.40 1.06 4.65
CA LEU A 81 -13.55 1.68 5.31
C LEU A 81 -13.42 1.50 6.81
N ILE A 82 -13.40 2.58 7.57
CA ILE A 82 -13.60 2.56 9.02
C ILE A 82 -15.08 2.80 9.25
N LEU A 83 -15.77 1.79 9.76
CA LEU A 83 -17.21 1.84 9.98
C LEU A 83 -17.54 2.50 11.31
N ASN A 84 -18.69 3.15 11.39
CA ASN A 84 -19.20 3.68 12.65
C ASN A 84 -19.56 2.51 13.61
N ARG A 85 -19.41 2.73 14.92
CA ARG A 85 -19.78 1.75 15.97
C ARG A 85 -21.25 1.34 15.92
N SER A 86 -22.09 2.21 15.36
CA SER A 86 -23.53 2.01 15.24
C SER A 86 -23.91 1.01 14.15
N VAL A 87 -22.97 0.64 13.26
CA VAL A 87 -23.24 -0.31 12.18
C VAL A 87 -23.27 -1.74 12.75
N PRO A 88 -24.40 -2.46 12.66
CA PRO A 88 -24.47 -3.84 13.13
C PRO A 88 -23.62 -4.77 12.28
N LEU A 89 -22.95 -5.75 12.91
CA LEU A 89 -22.04 -6.68 12.23
C LEU A 89 -22.73 -7.50 11.12
N ASP A 90 -24.01 -7.86 11.30
CA ASP A 90 -24.80 -8.61 10.30
C ASP A 90 -25.09 -7.78 9.03
N LYS A 91 -25.03 -6.45 9.11
CA LYS A 91 -25.24 -5.54 7.98
C LYS A 91 -23.97 -5.29 7.17
N ILE A 92 -22.80 -5.51 7.75
CA ILE A 92 -21.51 -5.23 7.12
C ILE A 92 -21.34 -5.98 5.78
N PRO A 93 -21.65 -7.29 5.65
CA PRO A 93 -21.51 -7.97 4.37
C PRO A 93 -22.36 -7.35 3.25
N ALA A 94 -23.59 -6.93 3.57
CA ALA A 94 -24.48 -6.28 2.60
C ALA A 94 -23.95 -4.88 2.22
N LEU A 95 -23.48 -4.10 3.18
CA LEU A 95 -22.84 -2.81 2.95
C LEU A 95 -21.63 -2.95 2.03
N MET A 96 -20.72 -3.88 2.34
CA MET A 96 -19.51 -4.09 1.55
C MET A 96 -19.81 -4.52 0.11
N ARG A 97 -20.83 -5.36 -0.11
CA ARG A 97 -21.29 -5.74 -1.46
C ARG A 97 -21.86 -4.54 -2.23
N SER A 98 -22.64 -3.68 -1.56
CA SER A 98 -23.16 -2.46 -2.17
C SER A 98 -22.02 -1.54 -2.62
N ILE A 99 -21.04 -1.31 -1.75
CA ILE A 99 -19.87 -0.48 -2.06
C ILE A 99 -19.03 -1.11 -3.17
N MET A 100 -18.79 -2.43 -3.13
CA MET A 100 -18.09 -3.15 -4.20
C MET A 100 -18.79 -2.97 -5.55
N THR A 101 -20.12 -3.02 -5.57
CA THR A 101 -20.90 -2.83 -6.80
C THR A 101 -20.72 -1.42 -7.37
N GLN A 102 -20.75 -0.39 -6.52
CA GLN A 102 -20.50 0.99 -6.94
C GLN A 102 -19.06 1.17 -7.43
N MET A 103 -18.11 0.55 -6.75
CA MET A 103 -16.69 0.60 -7.12
C MET A 103 -16.45 -0.09 -8.47
N ALA A 104 -17.14 -1.19 -8.75
CA ALA A 104 -17.09 -1.90 -10.04
C ALA A 104 -17.63 -1.07 -11.21
N GLN A 105 -18.59 -0.19 -10.94
CA GLN A 105 -19.11 0.75 -11.94
C GLN A 105 -18.11 1.87 -12.24
N GLU A 106 -17.43 2.37 -11.21
CA GLU A 106 -16.47 3.46 -11.36
C GLU A 106 -15.13 3.01 -11.97
N PHE A 107 -14.68 1.80 -11.62
CA PHE A 107 -13.40 1.23 -12.05
C PHE A 107 -13.64 -0.07 -12.84
N PRO A 108 -14.27 0.01 -14.02
CA PRO A 108 -14.64 -1.17 -14.79
C PRO A 108 -13.41 -1.95 -15.24
N GLY A 109 -13.48 -3.28 -15.13
CA GLY A 109 -12.43 -4.18 -15.61
C GLY A 109 -11.16 -4.21 -14.76
N GLN A 110 -11.19 -3.65 -13.55
CA GLN A 110 -10.08 -3.69 -12.60
C GLN A 110 -10.39 -4.64 -11.44
N ASP A 111 -9.35 -5.27 -10.89
CA ASP A 111 -9.48 -6.01 -9.62
C ASP A 111 -9.73 -4.99 -8.50
N LEU A 112 -10.70 -5.27 -7.63
CA LEU A 112 -11.14 -4.34 -6.59
C LEU A 112 -11.15 -5.04 -5.24
N THR A 113 -10.75 -4.30 -4.21
CA THR A 113 -10.77 -4.78 -2.83
C THR A 113 -11.49 -3.76 -1.95
N VAL A 114 -12.40 -4.22 -1.11
CA VAL A 114 -13.01 -3.40 -0.05
C VAL A 114 -12.68 -4.05 1.28
N ILE A 115 -12.11 -3.30 2.21
CA ILE A 115 -11.75 -3.78 3.55
C ILE A 115 -12.48 -2.95 4.59
N ALA A 116 -13.22 -3.61 5.47
CA ALA A 116 -13.90 -2.95 6.59
C ALA A 116 -13.10 -3.09 7.89
N TYR A 117 -13.04 -2.01 8.65
CA TYR A 117 -12.35 -1.90 9.93
C TYR A 117 -13.27 -1.35 11.03
N THR A 118 -13.00 -1.74 12.28
CA THR A 118 -13.62 -1.17 13.48
C THR A 118 -13.10 0.25 13.76
N PRO A 119 -13.91 1.12 14.36
CA PRO A 119 -13.49 2.45 14.82
C PRO A 119 -12.83 2.38 16.21
N SER A 120 -11.77 1.56 16.30
CA SER A 120 -10.92 1.38 17.47
C SER A 120 -9.52 1.96 17.22
N ASN A 121 -8.69 2.01 18.26
CA ASN A 121 -7.29 2.37 18.14
C ASN A 121 -6.41 1.25 18.73
N PRO A 122 -5.72 0.44 17.89
CA PRO A 122 -5.71 0.50 16.43
C PRO A 122 -7.04 0.00 15.80
N PRO A 123 -7.37 0.39 14.55
CA PRO A 123 -8.49 -0.18 13.81
C PRO A 123 -8.28 -1.69 13.57
N HIS A 124 -9.30 -2.51 13.85
CA HIS A 124 -9.26 -3.95 13.60
C HIS A 124 -10.05 -4.29 12.34
N LYS A 125 -9.48 -5.12 11.47
CA LYS A 125 -10.18 -5.62 10.28
C LYS A 125 -11.39 -6.45 10.70
N ILE A 126 -12.51 -6.29 10.01
CA ILE A 126 -13.76 -7.03 10.23
C ILE A 126 -14.08 -7.95 9.03
N GLY A 127 -13.71 -7.53 7.83
CA GLY A 127 -13.89 -8.34 6.64
C GLY A 127 -13.26 -7.74 5.40
N THR A 128 -13.20 -8.57 4.36
CA THR A 128 -12.69 -8.22 3.04
C THR A 128 -13.67 -8.70 1.98
N ALA A 129 -14.00 -7.82 1.04
CA ALA A 129 -14.66 -8.19 -0.21
C ALA A 129 -13.66 -8.00 -1.35
N HIS A 130 -13.66 -8.94 -2.30
CA HIS A 130 -12.80 -8.89 -3.48
C HIS A 130 -13.62 -9.14 -4.74
N LEU A 131 -13.40 -8.34 -5.77
CA LEU A 131 -13.93 -8.56 -7.11
C LEU A 131 -12.77 -8.88 -8.05
N ASN A 132 -12.83 -10.05 -8.68
CA ASN A 132 -11.92 -10.38 -9.76
C ASN A 132 -12.44 -9.79 -11.09
N ALA A 133 -11.65 -8.95 -11.74
CA ALA A 133 -12.05 -8.30 -12.98
C ALA A 133 -12.26 -9.27 -14.14
N ARG A 134 -11.50 -10.36 -14.17
CA ARG A 134 -11.45 -11.34 -15.25
C ARG A 134 -12.62 -12.31 -15.17
N THR A 135 -12.86 -12.89 -14.00
CA THR A 135 -13.94 -13.87 -13.82
C THR A 135 -15.26 -13.21 -13.44
N LYS A 136 -15.23 -11.94 -13.01
CA LYS A 136 -16.37 -11.21 -12.41
C LYS A 136 -16.87 -11.82 -11.10
N ASP A 137 -16.09 -12.71 -10.49
CA ASP A 137 -16.45 -13.30 -9.22
C ASP A 137 -16.24 -12.30 -8.09
N MET A 138 -17.30 -12.12 -7.29
CA MET A 138 -17.24 -11.37 -6.05
C MET A 138 -17.22 -12.34 -4.87
N THR A 139 -16.19 -12.22 -4.04
CA THR A 139 -16.04 -13.01 -2.82
C THR A 139 -16.07 -12.11 -1.59
N TYR A 140 -16.59 -12.66 -0.49
CA TYR A 140 -16.58 -12.01 0.81
C TYR A 140 -15.97 -12.96 1.83
N SER A 141 -14.98 -12.49 2.57
CA SER A 141 -14.33 -13.22 3.65
C SER A 141 -14.45 -12.41 4.94
N PRO A 142 -15.16 -12.91 5.97
CA PRO A 142 -15.09 -12.32 7.30
C PRO A 142 -13.69 -12.53 7.88
N VAL A 143 -13.34 -11.75 8.90
CA VAL A 143 -12.14 -12.04 9.69
C VAL A 143 -12.38 -13.31 10.53
N PRO A 144 -11.43 -14.27 10.55
CA PRO A 144 -11.53 -15.49 11.34
C PRO A 144 -11.52 -15.22 12.86
#